data_AF-A0A424HII7-F1
#
_entry.id   AF-A0A424HII7-F1
#
_cell.length_a   1.000
_cell.length_b   1.000
_cell.length_c   1.000
_cell.angle_alpha   90.00
_cell.angle_beta   90.00
_cell.angle_gamma   90.00
#
_symmetry.space_group_name_H-M   'P 1'
#
loop_
_entity.id
_entity.type
_entity.pdbx_description
1 polymer ?
#
loop_
_entity_poly.entity_id
_entity_poly.type
_entity_poly.pdbx_seq_one_letter_code
_entity_poly.pdbx_strand_id
1 'polypeptide(L)'
;MESTFQRCEIDKVNVSLPFGKTQVELDLSGINTTVLEPRFVAGLDDEKGAFFQACDSPIGANQLKESIESGDRVAILIPDATRPFPSHRVLLWLMEAIDHVAKENVVIINGTGSHRGNTPEELIAIM
;
A
#
# COMPACT_ATOMS: atom_id res chain seq x y z
N MET A 1 2.35 -17.17 19.70
CA MET A 1 2.08 -15.79 19.28
C MET A 1 3.38 -15.03 19.41
N GLU A 2 4.08 -14.83 18.30
CA GLU A 2 5.26 -13.95 18.29
C GLU A 2 4.79 -12.50 18.43
N SER A 3 5.48 -11.71 19.26
CA SER A 3 5.16 -10.30 19.52
C SER A 3 5.40 -9.45 18.27
N THR A 4 4.38 -8.72 17.81
CA THR A 4 4.44 -7.77 16.67
C THR A 4 5.34 -6.55 16.94
N PHE A 5 5.70 -6.31 18.20
CA PHE A 5 6.48 -5.17 18.64
C PHE A 5 7.80 -5.62 19.27
N GLN A 6 8.86 -4.85 19.04
CA GLN A 6 10.12 -4.99 19.76
C GLN A 6 10.11 -4.04 20.96
N ARG A 7 10.48 -4.56 22.15
CA ARG A 7 10.64 -3.77 23.38
C ARG A 7 12.10 -3.37 23.50
N CYS A 8 12.36 -2.08 23.71
CA CYS A 8 13.70 -1.57 23.98
C CYS A 8 13.73 -1.05 25.43
N GLU A 9 14.57 -1.62 26.30
CA GLU A 9 14.78 -1.19 27.69
C GLU A 9 16.24 -0.80 27.88
N ILE A 10 16.62 0.48 27.71
CA ILE A 10 17.98 0.97 28.02
C ILE A 10 17.94 2.45 28.45
N ASP A 11 18.77 2.81 29.45
CA ASP A 11 18.89 4.09 30.18
C ASP A 11 19.14 5.38 29.37
N LYS A 12 19.15 5.34 28.04
CA LYS A 12 19.17 6.52 27.17
C LYS A 12 18.41 6.22 25.89
N VAL A 13 17.24 6.83 25.72
CA VAL A 13 16.49 6.71 24.46
C VAL A 13 16.26 8.11 23.90
N ASN A 14 16.99 8.44 22.84
CA ASN A 14 16.58 9.52 21.94
C ASN A 14 15.58 8.91 20.95
N VAL A 15 14.34 9.39 20.98
CA VAL A 15 13.27 8.93 20.08
C VAL A 15 12.95 10.03 19.09
N SER A 16 12.90 9.67 17.81
CA SER A 16 12.46 10.56 16.74
C SER A 16 10.98 10.33 16.44
N LEU A 17 10.13 11.32 16.72
CA LEU A 17 8.69 11.23 16.48
C LEU A 17 8.29 11.99 15.20
N PRO A 18 7.56 11.35 14.26
CA PRO A 18 6.98 12.05 13.12
C PRO A 18 6.02 13.16 13.55
N PHE A 19 6.21 14.37 13.03
CA PHE A 19 5.35 15.53 13.27
C PHE A 19 5.15 16.30 11.96
N GLY A 20 4.03 16.05 11.27
CA GLY A 20 3.76 16.61 9.95
C GLY A 20 4.79 16.14 8.93
N LYS A 21 5.57 17.07 8.37
CA LYS A 21 6.66 16.77 7.43
C LYS A 21 8.04 16.75 8.09
N THR A 22 8.10 16.89 9.41
CA THR A 22 9.33 16.96 10.20
C THR A 22 9.36 15.86 11.25
N GLN A 23 10.43 15.83 12.03
CA GLN A 23 10.57 14.96 13.19
C GLN A 23 10.85 15.79 14.44
N VAL A 24 10.42 15.29 15.59
CA VAL A 24 10.73 15.86 16.91
C VAL A 24 11.59 14.85 17.65
N GLU A 25 12.79 15.27 18.03
CA GLU A 25 13.70 14.47 18.85
C GLU A 25 13.35 14.63 20.33
N LEU A 26 13.18 13.51 21.02
CA LEU A 26 12.88 13.44 22.45
C LEU A 26 13.99 12.72 23.19
N ASP A 27 14.60 13.37 24.17
CA ASP A 27 15.48 12.73 25.15
C ASP A 27 14.63 12.18 26.30
N LEU A 28 14.56 10.85 26.41
CA LEU A 28 13.82 10.15 27.46
C LEU A 28 14.72 9.66 28.60
N SER A 29 15.96 10.15 28.69
CA SER A 29 16.91 9.79 29.74
C SER A 29 16.34 10.08 31.14
N GLY A 30 16.39 9.10 32.04
CA GLY A 30 15.87 9.23 33.41
C GLY A 30 14.34 9.18 33.53
N ILE A 31 13.62 8.95 32.43
CA ILE A 31 12.17 8.73 32.44
C ILE A 31 11.90 7.22 32.45
N ASN A 32 11.10 6.76 33.41
CA ASN A 32 10.61 5.37 33.40
C ASN A 32 9.59 5.20 32.27
N THR A 33 10.08 4.79 31.10
CA THR A 33 9.30 4.69 29.87
C THR A 33 9.55 3.36 29.16
N THR A 34 8.62 2.97 28.28
CA THR A 34 8.78 1.82 27.38
C THR A 34 8.48 2.28 25.97
N VAL A 35 9.44 2.11 25.07
CA VAL A 35 9.27 2.43 23.65
C VAL A 35 8.84 1.17 22.91
N LEU A 36 7.73 1.29 22.18
CA LEU A 36 7.16 0.23 21.34
C LEU A 36 7.31 0.63 19.88
N GLU A 37 8.09 -0.13 19.12
CA GLU A 37 8.31 0.12 17.70
C GLU A 37 7.78 -1.06 16.86
N PRO A 38 7.21 -0.76 15.67
CA PRO A 38 6.84 -1.81 14.74
C PRO A 38 8.09 -2.54 14.26
N ARG A 39 7.98 -3.85 14.10
CA ARG A 39 9.00 -4.61 13.38
C ARG A 39 8.83 -4.37 11.88
N PHE A 40 9.71 -3.55 11.31
CA PHE A 40 9.75 -3.36 9.86
C PHE A 40 10.23 -4.63 9.17
N VAL A 41 9.52 -5.03 8.12
CA VAL A 41 9.91 -6.14 7.24
C VAL A 41 10.47 -5.52 5.97
N ALA A 42 11.54 -6.10 5.43
CA ALA A 42 12.08 -5.67 4.15
C ALA A 42 11.01 -5.83 3.05
N GLY A 43 10.97 -4.87 2.13
CA GLY A 43 10.18 -5.00 0.90
C GLY A 43 10.69 -6.15 0.04
N LEU A 44 9.90 -6.53 -0.96
CA LEU A 44 10.32 -7.51 -1.97
C LEU A 44 11.37 -6.89 -2.90
N ASP A 45 12.39 -7.67 -3.29
CA ASP A 45 13.43 -7.20 -4.21
C ASP A 45 12.86 -6.91 -5.62
N ASP A 46 11.93 -7.75 -6.08
CA ASP A 46 11.18 -7.57 -7.33
C ASP A 46 9.68 -7.52 -7.05
N GLU A 47 9.19 -6.34 -6.66
CA GLU A 47 7.76 -6.10 -6.40
C GLU A 47 6.89 -6.36 -7.64
N LYS A 48 7.39 -6.03 -8.85
CA LYS A 48 6.64 -6.21 -10.10
C LYS A 48 6.50 -7.70 -10.40
N GLY A 49 7.60 -8.46 -10.40
CA GLY A 49 7.57 -9.91 -10.61
C GLY A 49 6.69 -10.64 -9.59
N ALA A 50 6.75 -10.23 -8.32
CA ALA A 50 5.89 -10.78 -7.28
C ALA A 50 4.40 -10.49 -7.52
N PHE A 51 4.06 -9.31 -8.03
CA PHE A 51 2.69 -8.97 -8.42
C PHE A 51 2.17 -9.91 -9.53
N PHE A 52 2.93 -10.10 -10.62
CA PHE A 52 2.54 -11.00 -11.70
C PHE A 52 2.42 -12.45 -11.23
N GLN A 53 3.35 -12.92 -10.39
CA GLN A 53 3.27 -14.24 -9.78
C GLN A 53 1.98 -14.42 -8.97
N ALA A 54 1.57 -13.39 -8.22
CA ALA A 54 0.32 -13.42 -7.47
C ALA A 54 -0.92 -13.45 -8.38
N CYS A 55 -0.88 -12.77 -9.54
CA CYS A 55 -1.94 -12.84 -10.55
C CYS A 55 -2.06 -14.20 -11.24
N ASP A 56 -0.93 -14.88 -11.47
CA ASP A 56 -0.87 -16.21 -12.10
C ASP A 56 -1.13 -17.37 -11.11
N SER A 57 -0.94 -17.16 -9.81
CA SER A 57 -1.18 -18.17 -8.77
C SER A 57 -1.98 -17.62 -7.58
N PRO A 58 -3.24 -17.19 -7.79
CA PRO A 58 -4.05 -16.60 -6.74
C PRO A 58 -4.53 -17.62 -5.71
N ILE A 59 -4.84 -17.15 -4.51
CA ILE A 59 -5.32 -18.00 -3.41
C ILE A 59 -6.83 -18.23 -3.58
N GLY A 60 -7.23 -19.46 -3.89
CA GLY A 60 -8.65 -19.86 -3.91
C GLY A 60 -9.46 -19.28 -5.08
N ALA A 61 -8.81 -18.85 -6.16
CA ALA A 61 -9.44 -18.31 -7.37
C ALA A 61 -8.70 -18.79 -8.62
N ASN A 62 -9.30 -18.54 -9.80
CA ASN A 62 -8.62 -18.75 -11.09
C ASN A 62 -7.63 -17.61 -11.36
N GLN A 63 -6.70 -17.83 -12.30
CA GLN A 63 -5.75 -16.81 -12.71
C GLN A 63 -6.49 -15.54 -13.16
N LEU A 64 -5.90 -14.37 -12.94
CA LEU A 64 -6.56 -13.11 -13.24
C LEU A 64 -7.00 -13.01 -14.71
N LYS A 65 -6.11 -13.39 -15.64
CA LYS A 65 -6.36 -13.40 -17.09
C LYS A 65 -7.44 -14.38 -17.53
N GLU A 66 -7.69 -15.43 -16.75
CA GLU A 66 -8.75 -16.41 -17.01
C GLU A 66 -10.10 -15.99 -16.41
N SER A 67 -10.06 -15.04 -15.46
CA SER A 67 -11.25 -14.54 -14.76
C SER A 67 -11.90 -13.36 -15.46
N ILE A 68 -11.26 -12.79 -16.49
CA ILE A 68 -11.70 -11.59 -17.20
C ILE A 68 -11.57 -11.85 -18.70
N GLU A 69 -12.69 -11.76 -19.42
CA GLU A 69 -12.72 -11.90 -20.88
C GLU A 69 -12.40 -10.56 -21.56
N SER A 70 -11.90 -10.60 -22.81
CA SER A 70 -11.55 -9.38 -23.56
C SER A 70 -12.73 -8.43 -23.79
N GLY A 71 -13.95 -8.96 -23.79
CA GLY A 71 -15.19 -8.19 -23.96
C GLY A 71 -15.77 -7.62 -22.66
N ASP A 72 -15.20 -7.95 -21.51
CA ASP A 72 -15.72 -7.53 -20.22
C ASP A 72 -15.52 -6.04 -19.97
N ARG A 73 -16.45 -5.46 -19.20
CA ARG A 73 -16.29 -4.13 -18.62
C ARG A 73 -15.73 -4.28 -17.21
N VAL A 74 -14.55 -3.72 -16.98
CA VAL A 74 -13.78 -3.92 -15.75
C VAL A 74 -13.78 -2.64 -14.93
N ALA A 75 -14.17 -2.75 -13.66
CA ALA A 75 -14.03 -1.68 -12.68
C ALA A 75 -12.87 -2.00 -11.73
N ILE A 76 -11.84 -1.16 -11.71
CA ILE A 76 -10.69 -1.27 -10.83
C ILE A 76 -10.88 -0.30 -9.66
N LEU A 77 -11.10 -0.83 -8.46
CA LEU A 77 -11.21 -0.03 -7.24
C LEU A 77 -9.82 0.17 -6.62
N ILE A 78 -9.40 1.42 -6.48
CA ILE A 78 -8.17 1.79 -5.77
C ILE A 78 -8.51 2.47 -4.44
N PRO A 79 -7.67 2.34 -3.40
CA PRO A 79 -7.84 3.12 -2.19
C PRO A 79 -7.55 4.60 -2.44
N ASP A 80 -8.13 5.47 -1.61
CA ASP A 80 -7.95 6.92 -1.69
C ASP A 80 -6.57 7.39 -1.21
N ALA A 81 -6.31 8.69 -1.37
CA ALA A 81 -5.02 9.30 -1.00
C ALA A 81 -4.68 9.24 0.50
N THR A 82 -5.61 8.82 1.37
CA THR A 82 -5.35 8.64 2.80
C THR A 82 -4.75 7.26 3.13
N ARG A 83 -4.54 6.41 2.11
CA ARG A 83 -3.88 5.12 2.25
C ARG A 83 -2.50 5.16 1.59
N PRO A 84 -1.45 4.68 2.28
CA PRO A 84 -0.10 4.59 1.72
C PRO A 84 0.05 3.38 0.79
N PHE A 85 -0.88 3.21 -0.15
CA PHE A 85 -0.86 2.15 -1.14
C PHE A 85 -0.15 2.65 -2.41
N PRO A 86 0.76 1.87 -3.02
CA PRO A 86 1.46 2.28 -4.24
C PRO A 86 0.57 2.17 -5.49
N SER A 87 -0.53 2.92 -5.51
CA SER A 87 -1.59 2.88 -6.54
C SER A 87 -1.02 3.00 -7.96
N HIS A 88 -0.21 4.03 -8.26
CA HIS A 88 0.42 4.21 -9.57
C HIS A 88 1.11 2.93 -10.08
N ARG A 89 1.98 2.33 -9.26
CA ARG A 89 2.75 1.14 -9.65
C ARG A 89 1.86 -0.07 -9.88
N VAL A 90 0.99 -0.37 -8.91
CA VAL A 90 0.11 -1.55 -8.97
C VAL A 90 -0.91 -1.42 -10.11
N LEU A 91 -1.45 -0.23 -10.34
CA LEU A 91 -2.38 0.02 -11.44
C LEU A 91 -1.71 -0.23 -12.79
N LEU A 92 -0.49 0.26 -13.00
CA LEU A 92 0.24 0.01 -14.25
C LEU A 92 0.51 -1.48 -14.47
N TRP A 93 0.91 -2.22 -13.42
CA TRP A 93 1.12 -3.66 -13.52
C TRP A 93 -0.18 -4.43 -13.75
N LEU A 94 -1.27 -4.01 -13.13
CA LEU A 94 -2.59 -4.58 -13.35
C LEU A 94 -3.04 -4.37 -14.81
N MET A 95 -2.85 -3.17 -15.36
CA MET A 95 -3.17 -2.89 -16.76
C MET A 95 -2.32 -3.71 -17.75
N GLU A 96 -1.06 -4.03 -17.41
CA GLU A 96 -0.27 -5.00 -18.16
C GLU A 96 -0.80 -6.44 -18.00
N ALA A 97 -1.27 -6.83 -16.81
CA ALA A 97 -1.77 -8.18 -16.55
C ALA A 97 -3.11 -8.49 -17.23
N ILE A 98 -3.87 -7.45 -17.62
CA ILE A 98 -5.15 -7.55 -18.34
C ILE A 98 -5.10 -6.81 -19.68
N ASP A 99 -3.94 -6.82 -20.35
CA ASP A 99 -3.71 -6.10 -21.61
C ASP A 99 -4.63 -6.53 -22.78
N HIS A 100 -5.25 -7.71 -22.66
CA HIS A 100 -6.27 -8.22 -23.58
C HIS A 100 -7.63 -7.52 -23.44
N VAL A 101 -7.85 -6.73 -22.39
CA VAL A 101 -9.05 -5.91 -22.19
C VAL A 101 -8.83 -4.53 -22.79
N ALA A 102 -9.76 -4.10 -23.64
CA ALA A 102 -9.70 -2.77 -24.25
C ALA A 102 -9.80 -1.67 -23.17
N LYS A 103 -8.98 -0.62 -23.25
CA LYS A 103 -8.88 0.42 -22.20
C LYS A 103 -10.19 1.15 -21.97
N GLU A 104 -10.98 1.34 -23.02
CA GLU A 104 -12.33 1.90 -23.02
C GLU A 104 -13.33 1.09 -22.20
N ASN A 105 -13.04 -0.18 -21.94
CA ASN A 105 -13.84 -1.05 -21.08
C ASN A 105 -13.41 -0.97 -19.60
N VAL A 106 -12.33 -0.26 -19.30
CA VAL A 106 -11.78 -0.15 -17.93
C VAL A 106 -12.19 1.19 -17.32
N VAL A 107 -12.72 1.15 -16.10
CA VAL A 107 -12.93 2.33 -15.26
C VAL A 107 -12.16 2.19 -13.95
N ILE A 108 -11.46 3.25 -13.55
CA ILE A 108 -10.80 3.32 -12.26
C ILE A 108 -11.71 4.07 -11.29
N ILE A 109 -12.01 3.45 -10.16
CA ILE A 109 -12.85 4.01 -9.10
C ILE A 109 -11.96 4.36 -7.92
N ASN A 110 -11.98 5.64 -7.52
CA ASN A 110 -11.35 6.08 -6.29
C ASN A 110 -12.25 5.72 -5.08
N GLY A 111 -11.81 4.75 -4.28
CA GLY A 111 -12.54 4.21 -3.14
C GLY A 111 -12.44 5.07 -1.88
N THR A 112 -13.17 6.18 -1.83
CA THR A 112 -13.14 7.14 -0.71
C THR A 112 -13.85 6.68 0.55
N GLY A 113 -14.80 5.74 0.43
CA GLY A 113 -15.69 5.38 1.54
C GLY A 113 -16.43 6.61 2.09
N SER A 114 -16.35 6.85 3.41
CA SER A 114 -16.94 8.02 4.07
C SER A 114 -16.08 9.29 4.02
N HIS A 115 -14.89 9.24 3.42
CA HIS A 115 -14.05 10.42 3.27
C HIS A 115 -14.60 11.36 2.20
N ARG A 116 -14.11 12.60 2.18
CA ARG A 116 -14.36 13.51 1.07
C ARG A 116 -13.76 12.95 -0.23
N GLY A 117 -14.30 13.39 -1.36
CA GLY A 117 -13.67 13.18 -2.66
C GLY A 117 -12.24 13.74 -2.69
N ASN A 118 -11.34 13.01 -3.33
CA ASN A 118 -10.02 13.55 -3.65
C ASN A 118 -10.12 14.64 -4.72
N THR A 119 -9.26 15.65 -4.62
CA THR A 119 -9.13 16.67 -5.67
C THR A 119 -8.40 16.08 -6.88
N PRO A 120 -8.51 16.70 -8.07
CA PRO A 120 -7.75 16.26 -9.24
C PRO A 120 -6.24 16.15 -8.98
N GLU A 121 -5.66 17.07 -8.21
CA GLU A 121 -4.24 17.10 -7.86
C GLU A 121 -3.86 15.92 -6.96
N GLU A 122 -4.72 15.57 -6.00
CA GLU A 122 -4.53 14.39 -5.15
C GLU A 122 -4.61 13.10 -5.97
N LEU A 123 -5.52 13.03 -6.95
CA LEU A 123 -5.60 11.88 -7.86
C LEU A 123 -4.34 11.76 -8.72
N ILE A 124 -3.84 12.86 -9.28
CA ILE A 124 -2.58 12.87 -10.05
C ILE A 124 -1.38 12.48 -9.18
N ALA A 125 -1.39 12.81 -7.90
CA ALA A 125 -0.29 12.47 -6.99
C ALA A 125 -0.24 10.97 -6.63
N ILE A 126 -1.37 10.26 -6.70
CA ILE A 126 -1.44 8.83 -6.35
C ILE A 126 -1.52 7.90 -7.57
N MET A 127 -1.91 8.42 -8.75
CA MET A 127 -2.12 7.65 -9.98
C MET A 127 -1.03 7.81 -11.01
#